data_AF-A0A6M0CCQ9-F1
#
_entry.id   AF-A0A6M0CCQ9-F1
#
_cell.length_a   1.000
_cell.length_b   1.000
_cell.length_c   1.000
_cell.angle_alpha   90.00
_cell.angle_beta   90.00
_cell.angle_gamma   90.00
#
_symmetry.space_group_name_H-M   'P 1'
#
loop_
_entity.id
_entity.type
_entity.pdbx_description
1 polymer ?
#
loop_
_entity_poly.entity_id
_entity_poly.type
_entity_poly.pdbx_seq_one_letter_code
_entity_poly.pdbx_strand_id
1 'polypeptide(L)'
;MEIKSHRFISYFEPLEAEKLCKIAIIESFTQQKVIFQEGEIPDSLYLVLEGQVDFSKRTENDRYQTVAHANPNDFFGEFGVLDGQPRSARAVACSGTTV
;
A
#
# COMPACT_ATOMS: atom_id res chain seq x y z
N MET A 1 10.60 -8.74 4.50
CA MET A 1 10.15 -8.89 5.91
C MET A 1 9.07 -9.97 5.98
N GLU A 2 8.90 -10.70 7.09
CA GLU A 2 7.71 -11.56 7.26
C GLU A 2 6.50 -10.73 7.70
N ILE A 3 5.32 -11.01 7.14
CA ILE A 3 4.08 -10.25 7.44
C ILE A 3 3.76 -10.19 8.94
N LYS A 4 3.96 -11.29 9.67
CA LYS A 4 3.70 -11.37 11.11
C LYS A 4 4.53 -10.39 11.96
N SER A 5 5.65 -9.91 11.41
CA SER A 5 6.55 -8.96 12.06
C SER A 5 6.29 -7.51 11.62
N HIS A 6 5.34 -7.28 10.72
CA HIS A 6 4.98 -5.95 10.24
C HIS A 6 4.26 -5.14 11.33
N ARG A 7 4.60 -3.85 11.49
CA ARG A 7 4.08 -3.00 12.59
C ARG A 7 2.56 -2.92 12.61
N PHE A 8 1.92 -2.96 11.44
CA PHE A 8 0.47 -2.94 11.32
C PHE A 8 -0.18 -4.13 12.05
N ILE A 9 0.43 -5.32 11.95
CA ILE A 9 -0.08 -6.54 12.61
C ILE A 9 0.04 -6.41 14.13
N SER A 10 1.03 -5.67 14.64
CA SER A 10 1.20 -5.45 16.08
C SER A 10 0.09 -4.59 16.74
N TYR A 11 -0.79 -3.96 15.94
CA TYR A 11 -1.96 -3.25 16.46
C TYR A 11 -3.13 -4.18 16.85
N PHE A 12 -3.01 -5.48 16.59
CA PHE A 12 -4.05 -6.46 16.82
C PHE A 12 -3.64 -7.46 17.90
N GLU A 13 -4.63 -7.95 18.66
CA GLU A 13 -4.44 -9.07 19.59
C GLU A 13 -3.99 -10.34 18.84
N PRO A 14 -3.28 -11.28 19.49
CA PRO A 14 -2.62 -12.39 18.82
C PRO A 14 -3.55 -13.23 17.91
N LEU A 15 -4.79 -13.46 18.32
CA LEU A 15 -5.74 -14.26 17.56
C LEU A 15 -6.22 -13.53 16.29
N GLU A 16 -6.47 -12.23 16.39
CA GLU A 16 -6.85 -11.35 15.27
C GLU A 16 -5.69 -11.17 14.30
N ALA A 17 -4.48 -10.96 14.83
CA ALA A 17 -3.25 -10.88 14.04
C ALA A 17 -3.02 -12.16 13.22
N GLU A 18 -3.22 -13.34 13.80
CA GLU A 18 -3.09 -14.61 13.10
C GLU A 18 -4.14 -14.76 11.99
N LYS A 19 -5.39 -14.34 12.24
CA LYS A 19 -6.45 -14.34 11.23
C LYS A 19 -6.11 -13.42 10.05
N LEU A 20 -5.64 -12.20 10.32
CA LEU A 20 -5.21 -11.25 9.30
C LEU A 20 -4.07 -11.83 8.44
N CYS A 21 -3.05 -12.41 9.08
CA CYS A 21 -1.94 -13.03 8.36
C CYS A 21 -2.37 -14.20 7.47
N LYS A 22 -3.44 -14.94 7.84
CA LYS A 22 -3.96 -16.07 7.06
C LYS A 22 -4.74 -15.64 5.81
N ILE A 23 -5.35 -14.46 5.82
CA ILE A 23 -6.15 -13.95 4.69
C ILE A 23 -5.37 -12.98 3.80
N ALA A 24 -4.23 -12.48 4.27
CA ALA A 24 -3.37 -11.60 3.50
C ALA A 24 -2.80 -12.31 2.27
N ILE A 25 -2.70 -11.57 1.17
CA ILE A 25 -2.12 -12.02 -0.09
C ILE A 25 -0.79 -11.28 -0.25
N ILE A 26 0.29 -12.03 -0.50
CA ILE A 26 1.61 -11.44 -0.77
C ILE A 26 1.71 -11.18 -2.27
N GLU A 27 1.97 -9.93 -2.63
CA GLU A 27 2.12 -9.53 -4.03
C GLU A 27 3.46 -8.83 -4.26
N SER A 28 4.08 -9.11 -5.41
CA SER A 28 5.37 -8.52 -5.80
C SER A 28 5.24 -7.72 -7.09
N PHE A 29 5.82 -6.53 -7.06
CA PHE A 29 5.78 -5.55 -8.14
C PHE A 29 7.21 -5.24 -8.61
N THR A 30 7.40 -5.22 -9.92
CA THR A 30 8.65 -4.73 -10.52
C THR A 30 8.73 -3.21 -10.42
N GLN A 31 9.94 -2.67 -10.56
CA GLN A 31 10.14 -1.23 -10.63
C GLN A 31 9.23 -0.55 -11.65
N GLN A 32 8.73 0.65 -11.30
CA GLN A 32 7.80 1.48 -12.08
C GLN A 32 6.42 0.88 -12.30
N LYS A 33 6.10 -0.28 -11.72
CA LYS A 33 4.78 -0.87 -11.81
C LYS A 33 3.79 -0.08 -10.95
N VAL A 34 2.64 0.25 -11.54
CA VAL A 34 1.52 0.86 -10.81
C VAL A 34 0.80 -0.20 -10.00
N ILE A 35 0.61 0.08 -8.71
CA ILE A 35 -0.14 -0.78 -7.78
C ILE A 35 -1.63 -0.45 -7.91
N PHE A 36 -1.98 0.83 -7.82
CA PHE A 36 -3.34 1.33 -8.13
C PHE A 36 -3.31 2.77 -8.64
N GLN A 37 -4.39 3.18 -9.30
CA GLN A 37 -4.56 4.54 -9.82
C GLN A 37 -5.28 5.47 -8.83
N GLU A 38 -5.04 6.77 -8.97
CA GLU A 38 -5.87 7.80 -8.33
C GLU A 38 -7.31 7.70 -8.85
N GLY A 39 -8.30 7.77 -7.95
CA GLY A 39 -9.72 7.66 -8.28
C GLY A 39 -10.24 6.22 -8.47
N GLU A 40 -9.37 5.21 -8.35
CA GLU A 40 -9.79 3.81 -8.40
C GLU A 40 -10.62 3.43 -7.16
N ILE A 41 -11.53 2.47 -7.29
CA ILE A 41 -12.31 1.96 -6.15
C ILE A 41 -11.38 1.09 -5.27
N PRO A 42 -11.27 1.39 -3.96
CA PRO A 42 -10.44 0.62 -3.06
C PRO A 42 -11.10 -0.73 -2.71
N ASP A 43 -10.29 -1.78 -2.69
CA ASP A 43 -10.68 -3.15 -2.34
C ASP A 43 -9.74 -3.78 -1.29
N SER A 44 -8.57 -3.17 -1.07
CA SER A 44 -7.53 -3.65 -0.16
C SER A 44 -6.67 -2.48 0.39
N LEU A 45 -6.04 -2.70 1.54
CA LEU A 45 -4.89 -1.93 2.01
C LEU A 45 -3.63 -2.78 1.89
N TYR A 46 -2.47 -2.14 1.92
CA TYR A 46 -1.19 -2.77 1.59
C TYR A 46 -0.17 -2.59 2.71
N LEU A 47 0.66 -3.60 2.96
CA LEU A 47 1.70 -3.61 3.99
C LEU A 47 3.08 -3.76 3.33
N VAL A 48 3.92 -2.73 3.32
CA VAL A 48 5.20 -2.82 2.60
C VAL A 48 6.16 -3.77 3.33
N LEU A 49 6.42 -4.94 2.74
CA LEU A 49 7.36 -5.93 3.28
C LEU A 49 8.79 -5.71 2.80
N GLU A 50 8.95 -5.15 1.59
CA GLU A 50 10.23 -4.86 0.94
C GLU A 50 10.03 -3.80 -0.16
N GLY A 51 11.09 -3.05 -0.47
CA GLY A 51 11.08 -2.04 -1.55
C GLY A 51 10.59 -0.68 -1.09
N GLN A 52 10.06 0.11 -2.03
CA GLN A 52 9.55 1.45 -1.78
C GLN A 52 8.39 1.75 -2.74
N VAL A 53 7.34 2.39 -2.22
CA VAL A 53 6.18 2.84 -2.99
C VAL A 53 6.10 4.36 -2.96
N ASP A 54 6.03 5.00 -4.12
CA ASP A 54 5.74 6.43 -4.22
C ASP A 54 4.25 6.67 -4.44
N PHE A 55 3.74 7.69 -3.77
CA PHE A 55 2.41 8.24 -3.99
C PHE A 55 2.51 9.49 -4.82
N SER A 56 1.75 9.57 -5.91
CA SER A 56 1.72 10.74 -6.79
C SER A 56 0.30 11.18 -7.10
N LYS A 57 0.11 12.48 -7.26
CA LYS A 57 -1.16 13.09 -7.68
C LYS A 57 -1.05 13.70 -9.06
N ARG A 58 -2.14 13.66 -9.81
CA ARG A 58 -2.21 14.38 -11.08
C ARG A 58 -2.30 15.90 -10.82
N THR A 59 -1.42 16.64 -11.47
CA THR A 59 -1.40 18.11 -11.48
C THR A 59 -2.24 18.65 -12.64
N GLU A 60 -2.52 19.96 -12.64
CA GLU A 60 -3.31 20.64 -13.70
C GLU A 60 -2.72 20.47 -15.11
N ASN A 61 -1.41 20.25 -15.22
CA ASN A 61 -0.72 20.05 -16.50
C ASN A 61 -0.64 18.58 -16.93
N ASP A 62 -1.50 17.71 -16.40
CA ASP A 62 -1.51 16.25 -16.61
C ASP A 62 -0.17 15.54 -16.26
N ARG A 63 0.65 16.18 -15.42
CA ARG A 63 1.87 15.55 -14.86
C ARG A 63 1.57 14.94 -13.50
N TYR A 64 2.31 13.89 -13.14
CA TYR A 64 2.30 13.35 -11.79
C TYR A 64 3.37 14.03 -10.93
N GLN A 65 2.98 14.48 -9.74
CA GLN A 65 3.88 14.96 -8.71
C GLN A 65 3.89 13.99 -7.53
N THR A 66 5.07 13.50 -7.14
CA THR A 66 5.22 12.70 -5.91
C THR A 66 4.90 13.55 -4.69
N VAL A 67 4.02 13.05 -3.83
CA VAL A 67 3.55 13.74 -2.62
C VAL A 67 3.99 13.04 -1.34
N ALA A 68 4.28 11.74 -1.40
CA ALA A 68 4.73 10.94 -0.27
C ALA A 68 5.36 9.63 -0.77
N HIS A 69 5.98 8.89 0.14
CA HIS A 69 6.49 7.54 -0.11
C HIS A 69 6.22 6.64 1.10
N ALA A 70 6.19 5.33 0.89
CA ALA A 70 6.13 4.29 1.91
C ALA A 70 7.33 3.34 1.78
N ASN A 71 7.99 3.06 2.90
CA ASN A 71 9.16 2.19 3.01
C ASN A 71 8.77 0.87 3.71
N PRO A 72 9.67 -0.13 3.81
CA PRO A 72 9.35 -1.36 4.51
C PRO A 72 8.90 -1.08 5.94
N ASN A 73 7.88 -1.80 6.39
CA ASN A 73 7.16 -1.59 7.65
C ASN A 73 6.14 -0.44 7.65
N ASP A 74 5.98 0.31 6.55
CA ASP A 74 4.85 1.22 6.35
C ASP A 74 3.63 0.49 5.75
N PHE A 75 2.45 1.06 5.92
CA PHE A 75 1.22 0.59 5.27
C PHE A 75 0.50 1.76 4.60
N PHE A 76 -0.30 1.45 3.58
CA PHE A 76 -0.98 2.47 2.77
C PHE A 76 -2.27 1.96 2.13
N GLY A 77 -3.04 2.90 1.58
CA GLY A 77 -4.29 2.60 0.87
C GLY A 77 -5.47 2.33 1.81
N GLU A 78 -5.31 2.57 3.10
CA GLU A 78 -6.30 2.34 4.14
C GLU A 78 -7.48 3.32 4.08
N PHE A 79 -7.27 4.58 3.69
CA PHE A 79 -8.32 5.60 3.73
C PHE A 79 -9.56 5.17 2.95
N GLY A 80 -9.40 4.84 1.67
CA GLY A 80 -10.53 4.46 0.83
C GLY A 80 -11.26 3.20 1.31
N VAL A 81 -10.54 2.27 1.95
CA VAL A 81 -11.16 1.07 2.54
C VAL A 81 -12.00 1.44 3.76
N LEU A 82 -11.58 2.43 4.55
CA LEU A 82 -12.23 2.82 5.80
C LEU A 82 -13.37 3.85 5.61
N ASP A 83 -13.22 4.79 4.67
CA ASP A 83 -14.18 5.87 4.44
C ASP A 83 -15.04 5.69 3.18
N GLY A 84 -14.76 4.65 2.39
CA GLY A 84 -15.47 4.33 1.16
C GLY A 84 -15.21 5.29 -0.01
N GLN A 85 -14.22 6.20 0.12
CA GLN A 85 -13.85 7.11 -0.96
C GLN A 85 -12.87 6.46 -1.95
N PRO A 86 -12.84 6.92 -3.20
CA PRO A 86 -11.84 6.48 -4.18
C PRO A 86 -10.40 6.72 -3.70
N ARG A 87 -9.43 5.99 -4.28
CA ARG A 87 -8.00 6.17 -4.01
C ARG A 87 -7.59 7.64 -4.14
N SER A 88 -7.03 8.21 -3.08
CA SER A 88 -6.70 9.64 -3.01
C SER A 88 -5.45 10.04 -3.81
N ALA A 89 -4.63 9.07 -4.22
CA ALA A 89 -3.42 9.25 -5.02
C ALA A 89 -3.13 7.97 -5.81
N ARG A 90 -2.21 8.05 -6.77
CA ARG A 90 -1.65 6.90 -7.50
C ARG A 90 -0.49 6.31 -6.71
N ALA A 91 -0.42 4.99 -6.56
CA ALA A 91 0.69 4.28 -5.93
C ALA A 91 1.56 3.55 -6.96
N VAL A 92 2.89 3.72 -6.90
CA VAL A 92 3.85 3.15 -7.85
C VAL A 92 5.04 2.54 -7.13
N ALA A 93 5.44 1.32 -7.50
CA ALA A 93 6.65 0.69 -6.99
C ALA A 93 7.91 1.40 -7.54
N CYS A 94 8.76 1.94 -6.67
CA CYS A 94 9.99 2.67 -7.04
C CYS A 94 11.20 1.76 -7.22
N SER A 95 11.12 0.55 -6.68
CA SER A 95 12.09 -0.55 -6.78
C SER A 95 11.33 -1.88 -6.82
N GLY A 96 12.04 -3.01 -6.84
CA GLY A 96 11.39 -4.31 -6.57
C GLY A 96 10.72 -4.27 -5.21
N THR A 97 9.38 -4.37 -5.21
CA THR A 97 8.56 -4.10 -4.02
C THR A 97 7.65 -5.28 -3.74
N THR A 98 7.56 -5.68 -2.48
CA THR A 98 6.62 -6.70 -2.01
C THR A 98 5.71 -6.09 -0.96
N VAL A 99 4.41 -6.30 -1.10
CA VAL A 99 3.36 -5.80 -0.20
C VAL A 99 2.49 -6.93 0.35
#